data_AF-A0A8B9ZS47-F1
#
_entry.id   AF-A0A8B9ZS47-F1
#
_cell.length_a   1.000
_cell.length_b   1.000
_cell.length_c   1.000
_cell.angle_alpha   90.00
_cell.angle_beta   90.00
_cell.angle_gamma   90.00
#
_symmetry.space_group_name_H-M   'P 1'
#
loop_
_entity.id
_entity.type
_entity.pdbx_description
1 polymer ?
#
loop_
_entity_poly.entity_id
_entity_poly.type
_entity_poly.pdbx_seq_one_letter_code
_entity_poly.pdbx_strand_id
1 'polypeptide(L)'
;VSSRELYVSEREGSDSTGDGTQKKPFKTVLKALMTAGKEPFPTIYVDSQKENERWAIISKSQMKNVKKLWHREQMKNEAKEKKEAEDLLRREKNLEEAKKVVIKNDPSTLVVPLCERGSQAQLGLNPCHFQTSAHC
;
A
#
# COMPACT_ATOMS: atom_id res chain seq x y z
N VAL A 1 -7.54 18.08 32.67
CA VAL A 1 -8.04 17.82 31.30
C VAL A 1 -7.25 18.74 30.39
N SER A 2 -6.24 18.23 29.67
CA SER A 2 -5.42 19.09 28.80
C SER A 2 -6.17 19.33 27.49
N SER A 3 -6.92 20.43 27.44
CA SER A 3 -7.53 20.97 26.22
C SER A 3 -6.42 21.42 25.28
N ARG A 4 -5.91 20.51 24.45
CA ARG A 4 -4.94 20.87 23.41
C ARG A 4 -5.64 21.76 22.39
N GLU A 5 -4.94 22.77 21.90
CA GLU A 5 -5.37 23.58 20.76
C GLU A 5 -4.64 23.08 19.52
N LEU A 6 -5.36 22.92 18.42
CA LEU A 6 -4.76 22.54 17.14
C LEU A 6 -4.98 23.64 16.12
N TYR A 7 -3.93 23.93 15.37
CA TYR A 7 -3.92 24.95 14.32
C TYR A 7 -3.88 24.28 12.96
N VAL A 8 -4.77 24.72 12.07
CA VAL A 8 -4.92 24.20 10.73
C VAL A 8 -4.90 25.37 9.76
N SER A 9 -3.95 25.40 8.84
CA SER A 9 -3.88 26.39 7.78
C SER A 9 -3.88 25.67 6.44
N GLU A 10 -4.89 25.93 5.63
CA GLU A 10 -4.96 25.33 4.29
C GLU A 10 -3.92 25.95 3.35
N ARG A 11 -3.48 27.17 3.67
CA ARG A 11 -2.52 27.96 2.88
C ARG A 11 -1.07 27.61 3.18
N GLU A 12 -0.72 27.49 4.46
CA GLU A 12 0.67 27.37 4.91
C GLU A 12 0.94 26.07 5.70
N GLY A 13 -0.10 25.29 5.97
CA GLY A 13 0.01 24.05 6.71
C GLY A 13 0.50 22.87 5.87
N SER A 14 0.96 21.84 6.58
CA SER A 14 1.43 20.58 6.01
C SER A 14 0.86 19.40 6.79
N ASP A 15 0.27 18.42 6.10
CA ASP A 15 -0.26 17.20 6.74
C ASP A 15 0.82 16.14 6.99
N SER A 16 2.00 16.31 6.39
CA SER A 16 3.14 15.38 6.53
C SER A 16 4.08 15.79 7.65
N THR A 17 4.35 17.08 7.78
CA THR A 17 5.35 17.65 8.72
C THR A 17 4.75 18.61 9.75
N GLY A 18 3.46 18.91 9.65
CA GLY A 18 2.76 19.73 10.63
C GLY A 18 2.56 18.97 11.93
N ASP A 19 2.73 19.66 13.05
CA ASP A 19 2.50 19.13 14.40
C ASP A 19 1.18 19.64 14.99
N GLY A 20 0.47 20.52 14.26
CA GLY A 20 -0.75 21.17 14.71
C GLY A 20 -0.53 22.34 15.65
N THR A 21 0.69 22.85 15.73
CA THR A 21 1.03 24.07 16.48
C THR A 21 0.89 25.30 15.58
N GLN A 22 0.81 26.50 16.16
CA GLN A 22 0.79 27.76 15.38
C GLN A 22 1.97 27.89 14.41
N LYS A 23 3.16 27.37 14.79
CA LYS A 23 4.38 27.42 13.97
C LYS A 23 4.36 26.41 12.83
N LYS A 24 3.74 25.26 13.05
CA LYS A 24 3.65 24.13 12.11
C LYS A 24 2.21 23.63 12.08
N PRO A 25 1.29 24.41 11.47
CA PRO A 25 -0.11 24.02 11.43
C PRO A 25 -0.29 22.82 10.49
N PHE A 26 -1.34 22.05 10.73
CA PHE A 26 -1.77 21.03 9.78
C PHE A 26 -2.37 21.70 8.53
N LYS A 27 -2.37 21.00 7.40
CA LYS A 27 -3.03 21.49 6.19
C LYS A 27 -4.53 21.21 6.24
N THR A 28 -4.92 20.03 6.71
CA THR A 28 -6.31 19.61 6.81
C THR A 28 -6.76 19.37 8.25
N VAL A 29 -8.02 19.73 8.52
CA VAL A 29 -8.68 19.49 9.81
C VAL A 29 -8.81 17.98 10.08
N LEU A 30 -8.97 17.18 9.02
CA LEU A 30 -9.05 15.73 9.16
C LEU A 30 -7.78 15.16 9.79
N LYS A 31 -6.60 15.61 9.34
CA LYS A 31 -5.32 15.17 9.90
C LYS A 31 -5.20 15.55 11.38
N ALA A 32 -5.63 16.76 11.73
CA ALA A 32 -5.67 17.22 13.13
C ALA A 32 -6.52 16.29 14.02
N LEU A 33 -7.71 15.88 13.55
CA LEU A 33 -8.56 14.93 14.28
C LEU A 33 -7.97 13.51 14.34
N MET A 34 -7.29 13.06 13.29
CA MET A 34 -6.59 11.76 13.30
C MET A 34 -5.49 11.73 14.37
N THR A 35 -4.72 12.81 14.51
CA THR A 35 -3.70 12.93 15.55
C THR A 35 -4.30 13.02 16.97
N ALA A 36 -5.47 13.64 17.11
CA ALA A 36 -6.16 13.70 18.40
C ALA A 36 -6.65 12.33 18.86
N GLY A 37 -7.21 11.52 17.95
CA GLY A 37 -7.55 10.10 18.12
C GLY A 37 -8.63 9.75 19.16
N LYS A 38 -8.88 10.60 20.16
CA LYS A 38 -9.78 10.34 21.30
C LYS A 38 -10.55 11.59 21.68
N GLU A 39 -11.78 11.42 22.17
CA GLU A 39 -12.52 12.51 22.83
C GLU A 39 -11.97 12.77 24.24
N PRO A 40 -11.98 14.02 24.74
CA PRO A 40 -12.58 15.21 24.13
C PRO A 40 -11.75 15.78 22.96
N PHE A 41 -12.44 16.14 21.86
CA PHE A 41 -11.78 16.75 20.72
C PHE A 41 -11.20 18.13 21.09
N PRO A 42 -9.97 18.44 20.66
CA PRO A 42 -9.33 19.72 20.90
C PRO A 42 -10.05 20.87 20.20
N THR A 43 -9.86 22.09 20.69
CA THR A 43 -10.30 23.29 19.98
C THR A 43 -9.43 23.46 18.75
N ILE A 44 -10.04 23.47 17.56
CA ILE A 44 -9.33 23.63 16.29
C ILE A 44 -9.51 25.05 15.78
N TYR A 45 -8.39 25.70 15.51
CA TYR A 45 -8.29 26.98 14.84
C TYR A 45 -7.99 26.78 13.36
N VAL A 46 -8.71 27.49 12.51
CA VAL A 46 -8.57 27.51 11.06
C VAL A 46 -8.18 28.91 10.58
N ASP A 47 -7.71 29.01 9.34
CA ASP A 47 -7.48 30.31 8.71
C ASP A 47 -8.78 31.13 8.73
N SER A 48 -8.71 32.32 9.30
CA SER A 48 -9.83 33.26 9.29
C SER A 48 -10.08 33.79 7.88
N GLN A 49 -11.35 33.99 7.54
CA GLN A 49 -11.75 34.68 6.31
C GLN A 49 -11.70 36.21 6.47
N LYS A 50 -11.62 36.72 7.70
CA LYS A 50 -11.55 38.16 7.99
C LYS A 50 -10.09 38.60 8.03
N GLU A 51 -9.80 39.74 7.41
CA GLU A 51 -8.43 40.29 7.32
C GLU A 51 -7.84 40.70 8.68
N ASN A 52 -8.67 40.97 9.68
CA ASN A 52 -8.25 41.44 11.01
C ASN A 52 -7.92 40.32 12.01
N GLU A 53 -8.17 39.06 11.66
CA GLU A 53 -7.87 37.91 12.51
C GLU A 53 -7.10 36.89 11.69
N ARG A 54 -5.99 36.34 12.21
CA ARG A 54 -5.29 35.26 11.50
C ARG A 54 -5.96 33.90 11.69
N TRP A 55 -6.42 33.64 12.91
CA TRP A 55 -6.97 32.36 13.34
C TRP A 55 -8.42 32.54 13.78
N ALA A 56 -9.31 31.73 13.23
CA ALA A 56 -10.71 31.65 13.62
C ALA A 56 -11.02 30.26 14.18
N ILE A 57 -11.93 30.17 15.14
CA ILE A 57 -12.41 28.85 15.61
C ILE A 57 -13.21 28.20 14.46
N ILE A 58 -12.95 26.91 14.23
CA ILE A 58 -13.69 26.15 13.22
C ILE A 58 -15.21 26.24 13.44
N SER A 59 -15.96 26.44 12.36
CA SER A 59 -17.41 26.51 12.46
C SER A 59 -18.01 25.17 12.94
N LYS A 60 -19.13 25.22 13.66
CA LYS A 60 -19.82 24.02 14.18
C LYS A 60 -20.24 23.06 13.06
N SER A 61 -20.62 23.59 11.89
CA SER A 61 -20.98 22.80 10.71
C SER A 61 -19.76 22.09 10.12
N GLN A 62 -18.63 22.79 9.94
CA GLN A 62 -17.38 22.17 9.51
C GLN A 62 -16.94 21.09 10.50
N MET A 63 -16.93 21.37 11.81
CA MET A 63 -16.57 20.38 12.83
C MET A 63 -17.43 19.11 12.72
N LYS A 64 -18.76 19.24 12.55
CA LYS A 64 -19.66 18.09 12.37
C LYS A 64 -19.34 17.29 11.10
N ASN A 65 -19.03 17.96 10.00
CA ASN A 65 -18.68 17.30 8.73
C ASN A 65 -17.35 16.57 8.82
N VAL A 66 -16.32 17.19 9.41
CA VAL A 66 -15.02 16.55 9.59
C VAL A 66 -15.11 15.40 10.59
N LYS A 67 -15.90 15.52 11.67
CA LYS A 67 -16.20 14.39 12.58
C LYS A 67 -16.79 13.21 11.82
N LYS A 68 -17.77 13.42 10.93
CA LYS A 68 -18.34 12.34 10.09
C LYS A 68 -17.29 11.69 9.19
N LEU A 69 -16.44 12.50 8.56
CA LEU A 69 -15.33 12.00 7.73
C LEU A 69 -14.33 11.19 8.56
N TRP A 70 -13.97 11.67 9.74
CA TRP A 70 -13.06 10.98 10.66
C TRP A 70 -13.59 9.60 11.06
N HIS A 71 -14.87 9.48 11.45
CA HIS A 71 -15.46 8.17 11.76
C HIS A 71 -15.40 7.20 10.56
N ARG A 72 -15.67 7.69 9.34
CA ARG A 72 -15.56 6.86 8.12
C ARG A 72 -14.12 6.44 7.85
N GLU A 73 -13.16 7.34 8.09
CA GLU A 73 -11.75 7.07 7.85
C GLU A 73 -11.18 6.10 8.89
N GLN A 74 -11.58 6.22 10.16
CA GLN A 74 -11.24 5.24 11.20
C GLN A 74 -11.66 3.82 10.78
N MET A 75 -12.92 3.63 10.36
CA MET A 75 -13.40 2.31 9.93
C MET A 75 -12.63 1.76 8.71
N LYS A 76 -12.25 2.61 7.76
CA LYS A 76 -11.44 2.19 6.60
C LYS A 76 -10.00 1.87 7.00
N ASN A 77 -9.41 2.66 7.88
CA ASN A 77 -8.03 2.48 8.31
C ASN A 77 -7.91 1.22 9.16
N GLU A 78 -8.84 0.98 10.08
CA GLU A 78 -8.93 -0.28 10.82
C GLU A 78 -9.10 -1.49 9.90
N ALA A 79 -9.91 -1.38 8.84
CA ALA A 79 -10.07 -2.48 7.87
C ALA A 79 -8.78 -2.75 7.07
N LYS A 80 -8.04 -1.69 6.70
CA LYS A 80 -6.75 -1.80 6.02
C LYS A 80 -5.69 -2.39 6.96
N GLU A 81 -5.55 -1.84 8.16
CA GLU A 81 -4.57 -2.29 9.16
C GLU A 81 -4.79 -3.76 9.53
N LYS A 82 -6.05 -4.21 9.69
CA LYS A 82 -6.34 -5.63 9.94
C LYS A 82 -5.91 -6.53 8.78
N LYS A 83 -6.20 -6.13 7.54
CA LYS A 83 -5.80 -6.89 6.35
C LYS A 83 -4.29 -6.93 6.16
N GLU A 84 -3.61 -5.81 6.40
CA GLU A 84 -2.16 -5.70 6.28
C GLU A 84 -1.45 -6.49 7.39
N ALA A 85 -1.96 -6.45 8.62
CA ALA A 85 -1.44 -7.27 9.73
C ALA A 85 -1.62 -8.78 9.45
N GLU A 86 -2.78 -9.19 8.94
CA GLU A 86 -3.03 -10.59 8.57
C GLU A 86 -2.09 -11.06 7.45
N ASP A 87 -1.90 -10.26 6.39
CA ASP A 87 -1.00 -10.63 5.29
C ASP A 87 0.47 -10.63 5.73
N LEU A 88 0.89 -9.73 6.63
CA LEU A 88 2.24 -9.74 7.21
C LEU A 88 2.50 -11.03 7.99
N LEU A 89 1.55 -11.44 8.84
CA LEU A 89 1.64 -12.69 9.59
C LEU A 89 1.68 -13.91 8.66
N ARG A 90 0.92 -13.90 7.57
CA ARG A 90 0.96 -14.97 6.56
C ARG A 90 2.32 -15.04 5.87
N ARG A 91 2.91 -13.90 5.51
CA ARG A 91 4.24 -13.82 4.89
C ARG A 91 5.34 -14.30 5.85
N GLU A 92 5.28 -13.93 7.12
CA GLU A 92 6.24 -14.37 8.13
C GLU A 92 6.22 -15.90 8.30
N LYS A 93 5.03 -16.49 8.43
CA LYS A 93 4.88 -17.95 8.52
C LYS A 93 5.43 -18.68 7.30
N ASN A 94 5.15 -18.21 6.09
CA ASN A 94 5.66 -18.82 4.86
C ASN A 94 7.19 -18.72 4.76
N LEU A 95 7.78 -17.60 5.17
CA LEU A 95 9.24 -17.41 5.17
C LEU A 95 9.94 -18.31 6.18
N GLU A 96 9.34 -18.52 7.35
CA GLU A 96 9.88 -19.42 8.37
C GLU A 96 9.79 -20.90 7.95
N GLU A 97 8.68 -21.29 7.32
CA GLU A 97 8.50 -22.63 6.78
C GLU A 97 9.49 -22.93 5.63
N ALA A 98 9.71 -21.98 4.72
CA ALA A 98 10.67 -22.13 3.62
C ALA A 98 12.13 -22.27 4.12
N LYS A 99 12.52 -21.55 5.18
CA LYS A 99 13.86 -21.67 5.78
C LYS A 99 14.15 -23.04 6.38
N LYS A 100 13.11 -23.81 6.71
CA LYS A 100 13.23 -25.16 7.29
C LYS A 100 13.46 -26.26 6.24
N VAL A 101 13.25 -25.98 4.95
CA VAL A 101 13.48 -26.95 3.88
C VAL A 101 14.97 -27.15 3.67
N VAL A 102 15.50 -28.22 4.28
CA VAL A 102 16.87 -28.68 4.04
C VAL A 102 16.89 -29.44 2.71
N ILE A 103 17.35 -28.78 1.64
CA ILE A 103 17.63 -29.45 0.37
C ILE A 103 18.91 -30.27 0.58
N LYS A 104 18.76 -31.59 0.68
CA LYS A 104 19.90 -32.52 0.64
C LYS A 104 20.28 -32.72 -0.83
N ASN A 105 21.45 -32.21 -1.20
CA ASN A 105 22.03 -32.47 -2.51
C ASN A 105 22.57 -33.90 -2.52
N ASP A 106 22.00 -34.77 -3.35
CA ASP A 106 22.57 -36.10 -3.61
C ASP A 106 23.65 -35.96 -4.69
N PRO A 107 24.94 -36.23 -4.39
CA PRO A 107 26.03 -36.09 -5.36
C PRO A 107 26.07 -37.20 -6.43
N SER A 108 25.09 -38.12 -6.48
CA SER A 108 25.17 -39.34 -7.30
C SER A 108 24.76 -39.22 -8.78
N THR A 109 24.77 -38.02 -9.38
CA THR A 109 24.48 -37.84 -10.83
C THR A 109 25.64 -37.22 -11.62
N LEU A 110 26.87 -37.64 -11.32
CA LEU A 110 28.02 -37.49 -12.22
C LEU A 110 28.51 -38.84 -12.75
N VAL A 111 27.65 -39.55 -13.48
CA VAL A 111 28.10 -40.50 -14.51
C VAL A 111 27.30 -40.20 -15.78
N VAL A 112 27.79 -39.20 -16.52
CA VAL A 112 27.42 -38.99 -17.92
C VAL A 112 28.28 -39.96 -18.73
N PRO A 113 27.73 -41.01 -19.37
CA PRO A 113 28.47 -41.69 -20.42
C PRO A 113 28.60 -40.70 -21.57
N LEU A 114 29.84 -40.36 -21.93
CA LEU A 114 30.14 -39.59 -23.12
C LEU A 114 29.61 -40.37 -24.34
N CYS A 115 28.40 -40.06 -24.79
CA CYS A 115 27.84 -40.64 -26.00
C CYS A 115 28.43 -39.88 -27.18
N GLU A 116 29.59 -40.34 -27.67
CA GLU A 116 30.11 -39.97 -28.98
C GLU A 116 29.13 -40.47 -30.05
N ARG A 117 28.09 -39.69 -30.35
CA ARG A 117 27.30 -39.90 -31.56
C ARG A 117 28.05 -39.28 -32.72
N GLY A 118 28.87 -40.14 -33.32
CA GLY A 118 29.39 -39.96 -34.66
C GLY A 118 28.29 -39.61 -35.66
N SER A 119 28.71 -38.80 -36.62
CA SER A 119 28.09 -38.47 -37.89
C SER A 119 27.13 -39.54 -38.44
N GLN A 120 25.90 -39.13 -38.72
CA GLN A 120 25.36 -39.30 -40.07
C GLN A 120 24.24 -38.31 -40.33
N ALA A 121 24.57 -37.29 -41.10
CA ALA A 121 23.60 -36.55 -41.88
C ALA A 121 22.89 -37.54 -42.82
N GLN A 122 21.57 -37.64 -42.73
CA GLN A 122 20.76 -38.01 -43.88
C GLN A 122 19.68 -36.96 -44.08
N LEU A 123 19.92 -36.20 -45.14
CA LEU A 123 18.98 -35.36 -45.85
C LEU A 123 17.74 -36.19 -46.19
N GLY A 124 16.59 -35.75 -45.73
CA GLY A 124 15.30 -36.38 -45.99
C GLY A 124 14.22 -35.33 -46.12
N LEU A 125 14.38 -34.46 -47.12
CA LEU A 125 13.29 -33.66 -47.69
C LEU A 125 12.11 -34.59 -47.97
N ASN A 126 10.92 -34.28 -47.44
CA ASN A 126 9.69 -34.63 -48.14
C ASN A 126 8.71 -33.48 -48.11
N PRO A 127 8.42 -32.86 -49.27
CA PRO A 127 7.41 -31.83 -49.40
C PRO A 127 6.00 -32.44 -49.36
N CYS A 128 5.07 -31.73 -48.73
CA CYS A 128 3.65 -31.98 -48.86
C CYS A 128 3.25 -31.84 -50.33
N HIS A 129 3.01 -32.97 -51.01
CA HIS A 129 2.34 -32.98 -52.30
C HIS A 129 1.13 -33.91 -52.24
N PHE A 130 -0.02 -33.28 -51.99
CA PHE A 130 -1.35 -33.83 -52.18
C PHE A 130 -1.62 -33.82 -53.69
N GLN A 131 -1.38 -34.96 -54.35
CA GLN A 131 -1.79 -35.16 -55.73
C GLN A 131 -3.25 -35.63 -55.77
N THR A 132 -4.10 -34.73 -56.22
CA THR A 132 -5.36 -35.03 -56.91
C THR A 132 -5.07 -35.74 -58.23
N SER A 133 -5.74 -36.86 -58.54
CA SER A 133 -6.30 -37.20 -59.86
C SER A 133 -6.61 -38.69 -60.01
N ALA A 134 -7.88 -39.01 -60.30
CA ALA A 134 -8.33 -39.82 -61.45
C ALA A 134 -9.83 -40.13 -61.23
N HIS A 135 -10.75 -39.42 -61.87
CA HIS A 135 -11.34 -39.79 -63.17
C HIS A 135 -11.75 -41.27 -63.27
N CYS A 136 -13.05 -41.52 -63.03
CA CYS A 136 -13.99 -42.17 -63.95
C CYS A 136 -15.40 -41.68 -63.60
#